data_AF-A0A959EGB3-F1
#
_entry.id   AF-A0A959EGB3-F1
#
_cell.length_a   1.000
_cell.length_b   1.000
_cell.length_c   1.000
_cell.angle_alpha   90.00
_cell.angle_beta   90.00
_cell.angle_gamma   90.00
#
_symmetry.space_group_name_H-M   'P 1'
#
loop_
_entity.id
_entity.type
_entity.pdbx_description
1 polymer ?
#
loop_
_entity_poly.entity_id
_entity_poly.type
_entity_poly.pdbx_seq_one_letter_code
_entity_poly.pdbx_strand_id
1 'polypeptide(L)'
;GLLPKARESSAMYPLAIRFGAYMPGITNEMPLDMLTARAAGDGSILLDRILSKENSIWYHLKSHLLQNPGQDGFLLIFDQFEELFTYPDEQIAAISETLAELFFKTIPQRFRKAIEEKLATDPKYFSSSDLKALHQQVPVKVLLAIRSDRMSELNKLKDYLPQILQNCYELDALSEERAEDAIMLPAYLKEDHFISNPFDYSEGAMEKILGFLTQDRSQKVESFQLQVLCQAIERSVINQQLTVVRGEDLGDLNSIYKNYYDDQIDLIGDEKAKLAARRLIEEGLIFEEEERRINLYEGQIFKSFGVPSQLLSQLVDSHLLRAEPSLQGGFTYELAHDSLVAPILASKEKRKREEEKRQAEQQLQQEKERLQKEQKKRNQARLAAILGFLLFLVAGAGLVFAVQSQQEAKKSEARANRALSVADSQRIELQKLYKNQDSLLQSLYESFIVSGKNYMANNQFSEAVDEFSNALQLRPESEEARALIEECKKTAGNKLVFDRLIKSGDLALQKKEILLALREFSAARNLNINFNTNQQAEGKLNQARGMALPVIQDRLNRALQFIDEGDCTTAKTFLTEIDSLLPYFPSGQASEERQKLTGLKKRCG
;
A
#
# COMPACT_ATOMS: atom_id res chain seq x y z
N GLY A 1 14.27 -26.42 -49.60
CA GLY A 1 14.38 -27.70 -48.85
C GLY A 1 14.40 -28.90 -49.78
N LEU A 2 14.61 -30.12 -49.24
CA LEU A 2 14.69 -31.38 -50.02
C LEU A 2 13.37 -31.72 -50.75
N LEU A 3 12.22 -31.47 -50.10
CA LEU A 3 10.89 -31.80 -50.65
C LEU A 3 10.57 -31.05 -51.97
N PRO A 4 10.75 -29.71 -52.07
CA PRO A 4 10.61 -29.01 -53.35
C PRO A 4 11.48 -29.59 -54.47
N LYS A 5 12.78 -29.80 -54.20
CA LYS A 5 13.72 -30.39 -55.19
C LYS A 5 13.30 -31.80 -55.62
N ALA A 6 12.80 -32.61 -54.69
CA ALA A 6 12.29 -33.95 -54.99
C ALA A 6 11.01 -33.92 -55.84
N ARG A 7 10.14 -32.92 -55.64
CA ARG A 7 8.94 -32.72 -56.48
C ARG A 7 9.29 -32.22 -57.88
N GLU A 8 10.26 -31.32 -57.99
CA GLU A 8 10.71 -30.73 -59.27
C GLU A 8 11.44 -31.73 -60.17
N SER A 9 12.19 -32.68 -59.60
CA SER A 9 12.91 -33.69 -60.39
C SER A 9 11.98 -34.70 -61.10
N SER A 10 10.68 -34.68 -60.80
CA SER A 10 9.60 -35.50 -61.40
C SER A 10 9.74 -37.03 -61.30
N ALA A 11 10.86 -37.56 -60.82
CA ALA A 11 11.13 -38.99 -60.78
C ALA A 11 10.37 -39.73 -59.66
N MET A 12 10.32 -39.19 -58.44
CA MET A 12 9.64 -39.84 -57.31
C MET A 12 8.79 -38.87 -56.53
N TYR A 13 7.58 -39.31 -56.17
CA TYR A 13 6.67 -38.52 -55.35
C TYR A 13 7.10 -38.57 -53.87
N PRO A 14 7.48 -37.43 -53.25
CA PRO A 14 7.99 -37.43 -51.90
C PRO A 14 6.85 -37.36 -50.86
N LEU A 15 6.90 -38.25 -49.88
CA LEU A 15 6.02 -38.30 -48.72
C LEU A 15 6.86 -38.05 -47.46
N ALA A 16 6.62 -36.91 -46.79
CA ALA A 16 7.25 -36.59 -45.51
C ALA A 16 6.39 -37.13 -44.36
N ILE A 17 7.00 -37.91 -43.47
CA ILE A 17 6.39 -38.54 -42.31
C ILE A 17 7.16 -38.10 -41.06
N ARG A 18 6.41 -37.80 -39.99
CA ARG A 18 6.92 -37.59 -38.64
C ARG A 18 5.93 -38.20 -37.67
N PHE A 19 6.40 -39.00 -36.72
CA PHE A 19 5.50 -39.76 -35.84
C PHE A 19 5.10 -38.97 -34.59
N GLY A 20 5.91 -37.99 -34.18
CA GLY A 20 5.77 -37.38 -32.87
C GLY A 20 6.06 -38.37 -31.75
N ALA A 21 6.33 -37.84 -30.56
CA ALA A 21 6.52 -38.67 -29.39
C ALA A 21 5.21 -39.31 -28.88
N TYR A 22 5.28 -40.57 -28.50
CA TYR A 22 4.18 -41.25 -27.81
C TYR A 22 4.09 -40.78 -26.36
N MET A 23 2.93 -40.26 -25.99
CA MET A 23 2.57 -39.89 -24.63
C MET A 23 1.31 -40.65 -24.22
N PRO A 24 1.39 -41.55 -23.22
CA PRO A 24 0.24 -42.34 -22.78
C PRO A 24 -0.96 -41.44 -22.42
N GLY A 25 -2.10 -41.69 -23.07
CA GLY A 25 -3.35 -40.95 -22.84
C GLY A 25 -3.43 -39.56 -23.49
N ILE A 26 -2.39 -39.12 -24.20
CA ILE A 26 -2.38 -37.86 -24.98
C ILE A 26 -2.28 -38.15 -26.48
N THR A 27 -1.38 -39.05 -26.87
CA THR A 27 -1.20 -39.43 -28.28
C THR A 27 -2.34 -40.35 -28.71
N ASN A 28 -3.16 -39.87 -29.64
CA ASN A 28 -4.32 -40.60 -30.16
C ASN A 28 -4.08 -41.26 -31.52
N GLU A 29 -3.07 -40.79 -32.27
CA GLU A 29 -2.73 -41.34 -33.57
C GLU A 29 -1.63 -42.37 -33.42
N MET A 30 -1.78 -43.53 -34.06
CA MET A 30 -0.76 -44.58 -34.07
C MET A 30 0.14 -44.45 -35.30
N PRO A 31 1.40 -44.91 -35.22
CA PRO A 31 2.35 -44.72 -36.30
C PRO A 31 1.87 -45.26 -37.66
N LEU A 32 1.19 -46.41 -37.67
CA LEU A 32 0.63 -47.01 -38.87
C LEU A 32 -0.49 -46.15 -39.49
N ASP A 33 -1.33 -45.55 -38.66
CA ASP A 33 -2.41 -44.66 -39.10
C ASP A 33 -1.82 -43.39 -39.72
N MET A 34 -0.79 -42.80 -39.09
CA MET A 34 -0.09 -41.62 -39.62
C MET A 34 0.55 -41.90 -40.98
N LEU A 35 1.24 -43.04 -41.11
CA LEU A 35 1.87 -43.47 -42.35
C LEU A 35 0.84 -43.69 -43.46
N THR A 36 -0.28 -44.35 -43.12
CA THR A 36 -1.37 -44.62 -44.05
C THR A 36 -2.07 -43.34 -44.49
N ALA A 37 -2.40 -42.45 -43.53
CA ALA A 37 -3.04 -41.16 -43.81
C ALA A 37 -2.16 -40.30 -44.73
N ARG A 38 -0.84 -40.38 -44.59
CA ARG A 38 0.08 -39.62 -45.45
C ARG A 38 0.12 -40.13 -46.89
N ALA A 39 -0.08 -41.43 -47.09
CA ALA A 39 -0.16 -42.05 -48.40
C ALA A 39 -1.58 -42.01 -48.99
N ALA A 40 -2.60 -41.76 -48.17
CA ALA A 40 -4.00 -41.85 -48.56
C ALA A 40 -4.34 -40.98 -49.77
N GLY A 41 -5.10 -41.56 -50.70
CA GLY A 41 -5.55 -40.90 -51.92
C GLY A 41 -6.78 -41.59 -52.50
N ASP A 42 -7.12 -41.23 -53.73
CA ASP A 42 -8.27 -41.83 -54.42
C ASP A 42 -8.05 -43.32 -54.67
N GLY A 43 -9.11 -44.11 -54.44
CA GLY A 43 -9.07 -45.55 -54.64
C GLY A 43 -8.91 -45.95 -56.11
N SER A 44 -8.32 -47.12 -56.34
CA SER A 44 -8.22 -47.69 -57.69
C SER A 44 -9.39 -48.61 -57.98
N ILE A 45 -10.11 -48.34 -59.07
CA ILE A 45 -11.19 -49.19 -59.59
C ILE A 45 -10.73 -50.65 -59.72
N LEU A 46 -9.48 -50.88 -60.14
CA LEU A 46 -8.92 -52.22 -60.27
C LEU A 46 -8.70 -52.89 -58.91
N LEU A 47 -8.17 -52.17 -57.92
CA LEU A 47 -7.91 -52.74 -56.59
C LEU A 47 -9.20 -52.94 -55.79
N ASP A 48 -10.16 -52.02 -55.91
CA ASP A 48 -11.46 -52.09 -55.25
C ASP A 48 -12.32 -53.26 -55.76
N ARG A 49 -12.13 -53.63 -57.04
CA ARG A 49 -12.70 -54.87 -57.63
C ARG A 49 -12.16 -56.15 -57.00
N ILE A 50 -10.98 -56.10 -56.40
CA ILE A 50 -10.31 -57.24 -55.75
C ILE A 50 -10.71 -57.29 -54.27
N LEU A 51 -10.45 -56.20 -53.55
CA LEU A 51 -10.76 -56.02 -52.13
C LEU A 51 -11.32 -54.61 -51.93
N SER A 52 -12.61 -54.51 -51.62
CA SER A 52 -13.26 -53.23 -51.33
C SER A 52 -12.94 -52.77 -49.91
N LYS A 53 -12.82 -51.45 -49.69
CA LYS A 53 -12.59 -50.81 -48.37
C LYS A 53 -11.23 -51.16 -47.74
N GLU A 54 -10.24 -51.50 -48.57
CA GLU A 54 -8.87 -51.68 -48.10
C GLU A 54 -8.24 -50.32 -47.77
N ASN A 55 -7.41 -50.28 -46.73
CA ASN A 55 -6.78 -49.04 -46.26
C ASN A 55 -5.30 -49.21 -45.90
N SER A 56 -4.57 -50.10 -46.56
CA SER A 56 -3.13 -50.28 -46.29
C SER A 56 -2.28 -49.28 -47.08
N ILE A 57 -1.08 -48.92 -46.60
CA ILE A 57 -0.13 -48.10 -47.38
C ILE A 57 0.14 -48.68 -48.78
N TRP A 58 0.29 -50.01 -48.92
CA TRP A 58 0.49 -50.63 -50.23
C TRP A 58 -0.67 -50.34 -51.19
N TYR A 59 -1.92 -50.38 -50.72
CA TYR A 59 -3.12 -50.11 -51.53
C TYR A 59 -3.11 -48.67 -52.02
N HIS A 60 -2.80 -47.70 -51.15
CA HIS A 60 -2.77 -46.29 -51.51
C HIS A 60 -1.67 -45.98 -52.52
N LEU A 61 -0.44 -46.41 -52.25
CA LEU A 61 0.68 -46.19 -53.18
C LEU A 61 0.46 -46.91 -54.52
N LYS A 62 -0.10 -48.12 -54.48
CA LYS A 62 -0.44 -48.87 -55.70
C LYS A 62 -1.56 -48.19 -56.48
N SER A 63 -2.59 -47.67 -55.81
CA SER A 63 -3.68 -46.93 -56.46
C SER A 63 -3.15 -45.69 -57.16
N HIS A 64 -2.31 -44.92 -56.47
CA HIS A 64 -1.68 -43.73 -57.04
C HIS A 64 -0.81 -44.04 -58.26
N LEU A 65 -0.03 -45.14 -58.22
CA LEU A 65 0.77 -45.60 -59.37
C LEU A 65 -0.12 -46.02 -60.57
N LEU A 66 -1.26 -46.67 -60.30
CA LEU A 66 -2.19 -47.10 -61.35
C LEU A 66 -2.92 -45.92 -62.01
N GLN A 67 -3.20 -44.86 -61.25
CA GLN A 67 -3.87 -43.66 -61.74
C GLN A 67 -2.93 -42.70 -62.47
N ASN A 68 -1.63 -42.73 -62.17
CA ASN A 68 -0.63 -41.82 -62.71
C ASN A 68 0.45 -42.57 -63.53
N PRO A 69 0.11 -43.05 -64.75
CA PRO A 69 1.06 -43.72 -65.63
C PRO A 69 2.12 -42.72 -66.13
N GLY A 70 3.26 -42.68 -65.45
CA GLY A 70 4.33 -41.71 -65.68
C GLY A 70 5.14 -41.39 -64.42
N GLN A 71 4.66 -41.81 -63.25
CA GLN A 71 5.40 -41.70 -61.99
C GLN A 71 6.35 -42.88 -61.81
N ASP A 72 7.64 -42.61 -61.54
CA ASP A 72 8.65 -43.67 -61.39
C ASP A 72 8.72 -44.28 -59.97
N GLY A 73 8.07 -43.66 -58.99
CA GLY A 73 7.97 -44.22 -57.64
C GLY A 73 7.65 -43.22 -56.54
N PHE A 74 7.96 -43.62 -55.31
CA PHE A 74 7.72 -42.86 -54.09
C PHE A 74 8.99 -42.74 -53.25
N LEU A 75 9.19 -41.59 -52.61
CA LEU A 75 10.26 -41.35 -51.65
C LEU A 75 9.64 -41.08 -50.28
N LEU A 76 9.76 -42.03 -49.35
CA LEU A 76 9.31 -41.85 -47.96
C LEU A 76 10.45 -41.21 -47.16
N ILE A 77 10.20 -40.05 -46.57
CA ILE A 77 11.16 -39.31 -45.75
C ILE A 77 10.63 -39.30 -44.34
N PHE A 78 11.29 -40.02 -43.44
CA PHE A 78 10.96 -40.03 -42.02
C PHE A 78 11.89 -39.04 -41.31
N ASP A 79 11.32 -37.96 -40.81
CA ASP A 79 12.02 -37.01 -39.96
C ASP A 79 11.92 -37.45 -38.49
N GLN A 80 12.99 -37.21 -37.72
CA GLN A 80 13.12 -37.63 -36.31
C GLN A 80 12.67 -39.07 -36.07
N PHE A 81 13.22 -40.01 -36.84
CA PHE A 81 12.76 -41.39 -36.85
C PHE A 81 12.89 -42.09 -35.50
N GLU A 82 13.75 -41.59 -34.60
CA GLU A 82 13.83 -42.05 -33.21
C GLU A 82 12.48 -41.94 -32.45
N GLU A 83 11.59 -41.03 -32.85
CA GLU A 83 10.26 -40.87 -32.24
C GLU A 83 9.44 -42.17 -32.30
N LEU A 84 9.65 -43.01 -33.33
CA LEU A 84 9.00 -44.32 -33.44
C LEU A 84 9.26 -45.19 -32.21
N PHE A 85 10.45 -45.12 -31.63
CA PHE A 85 10.87 -45.99 -30.54
C PHE A 85 10.30 -45.57 -29.18
N THR A 86 9.57 -44.45 -29.13
CA THR A 86 8.78 -44.05 -27.96
C THR A 86 7.44 -44.80 -27.88
N TYR A 87 6.96 -45.38 -28.98
CA TYR A 87 5.72 -46.14 -29.04
C TYR A 87 5.87 -47.55 -28.44
N PRO A 88 4.77 -48.21 -28.06
CA PRO A 88 4.79 -49.61 -27.63
C PRO A 88 5.41 -50.53 -28.69
N ASP A 89 6.13 -51.57 -28.27
CA ASP A 89 6.83 -52.49 -29.19
C ASP A 89 5.89 -53.15 -30.21
N GLU A 90 4.61 -53.35 -29.87
CA GLU A 90 3.57 -53.83 -30.80
C GLU A 90 3.36 -52.89 -32.00
N GLN A 91 3.39 -51.57 -31.77
CA GLN A 91 3.25 -50.56 -32.83
C GLN A 91 4.51 -50.48 -33.70
N ILE A 92 5.69 -50.60 -33.07
CA ILE A 92 6.97 -50.66 -33.78
C ILE A 92 7.00 -51.89 -34.70
N ALA A 93 6.58 -53.06 -34.20
CA ALA A 93 6.49 -54.29 -34.98
C ALA A 93 5.49 -54.15 -36.14
N ALA A 94 4.30 -53.58 -35.90
CA ALA A 94 3.28 -53.38 -36.92
C ALA A 94 3.77 -52.50 -38.09
N ILE A 95 4.49 -51.41 -37.79
CA ILE A 95 5.13 -50.59 -38.83
C ILE A 95 6.21 -51.39 -39.57
N SER A 96 7.05 -52.11 -38.82
CA SER A 96 8.16 -52.87 -39.40
C SER A 96 7.66 -53.91 -40.41
N GLU A 97 6.62 -54.65 -40.03
CA GLU A 97 5.97 -55.62 -40.89
C GLU A 97 5.32 -54.96 -42.12
N THR A 98 4.64 -53.83 -41.92
CA THR A 98 4.02 -53.07 -43.02
C THR A 98 5.05 -52.55 -44.03
N LEU A 99 6.18 -52.01 -43.56
CA LEU A 99 7.27 -51.56 -44.42
C LEU A 99 7.94 -52.73 -45.13
N ALA A 100 8.14 -53.86 -44.45
CA ALA A 100 8.66 -55.08 -45.06
C ALA A 100 7.72 -55.63 -46.14
N GLU A 101 6.40 -55.60 -45.93
CA GLU A 101 5.43 -55.94 -46.97
C GLU A 101 5.60 -55.03 -48.19
N LEU A 102 5.71 -53.72 -47.97
CA LEU A 102 5.88 -52.73 -49.03
C LEU A 102 7.18 -52.93 -49.84
N PHE A 103 8.30 -53.24 -49.18
CA PHE A 103 9.60 -53.37 -49.87
C PHE A 103 9.81 -54.73 -50.53
N PHE A 104 9.35 -55.81 -49.90
CA PHE A 104 9.72 -57.17 -50.32
C PHE A 104 8.59 -57.92 -51.03
N LYS A 105 7.34 -57.47 -50.95
CA LYS A 105 6.20 -58.13 -51.61
C LYS A 105 5.71 -57.32 -52.80
N THR A 106 5.66 -57.96 -53.97
CA THR A 106 5.04 -57.36 -55.16
C THR A 106 3.53 -57.18 -54.98
N ILE A 107 2.87 -58.23 -54.46
CA ILE A 107 1.44 -58.26 -54.18
C ILE A 107 1.26 -58.82 -52.77
N PRO A 108 0.62 -58.09 -51.84
CA PRO A 108 0.30 -58.57 -50.51
C PRO A 108 -0.50 -59.87 -50.53
N GLN A 109 -0.32 -60.71 -49.50
CA GLN A 109 -0.95 -62.04 -49.46
C GLN A 109 -2.48 -61.97 -49.53
N ARG A 110 -3.09 -60.96 -48.89
CA ARG A 110 -4.53 -60.71 -48.94
C ARG A 110 -5.05 -60.46 -50.36
N PHE A 111 -4.35 -59.62 -51.14
CA PHE A 111 -4.67 -59.37 -52.54
C PHE A 111 -4.45 -60.61 -53.39
N ARG A 112 -3.35 -61.33 -53.16
CA ARG A 112 -3.05 -62.55 -53.90
C ARG A 112 -4.14 -63.61 -53.75
N LYS A 113 -4.58 -63.87 -52.51
CA LYS A 113 -5.66 -64.82 -52.23
C LYS A 113 -6.97 -64.40 -52.89
N ALA A 114 -7.33 -63.11 -52.78
CA ALA A 114 -8.54 -62.58 -53.43
C ALA A 114 -8.47 -62.69 -54.96
N ILE A 115 -7.33 -62.41 -55.58
CA ILE A 115 -7.11 -62.58 -57.03
C ILE A 115 -7.28 -64.06 -57.42
N GLU A 116 -6.68 -64.99 -56.67
CA GLU A 116 -6.78 -66.43 -56.92
C GLU A 116 -8.23 -66.92 -56.84
N GLU A 117 -9.01 -66.50 -55.84
CA GLU A 117 -10.43 -66.84 -55.70
C GLU A 117 -11.29 -66.31 -56.86
N LYS A 118 -11.03 -65.07 -57.32
CA LYS A 118 -11.75 -64.49 -58.46
C LYS A 118 -11.40 -65.22 -59.77
N LEU A 119 -10.13 -65.52 -60.01
CA LEU A 119 -9.69 -66.26 -61.19
C LEU A 119 -10.18 -67.72 -61.22
N ALA A 120 -10.32 -68.35 -60.05
CA ALA A 120 -10.90 -69.69 -59.94
C ALA A 120 -12.40 -69.69 -60.31
N THR A 121 -13.11 -68.59 -60.03
CA THR A 121 -14.53 -68.43 -60.36
C THR A 121 -14.73 -68.04 -61.82
N ASP A 122 -13.92 -67.10 -62.32
CA ASP A 122 -13.92 -66.64 -63.71
C ASP A 122 -12.49 -66.38 -64.20
N PRO A 123 -11.93 -67.27 -65.05
CA PRO A 123 -10.58 -67.11 -65.58
C PRO A 123 -10.36 -65.83 -66.40
N LYS A 124 -11.43 -65.16 -66.86
CA LYS A 124 -11.37 -63.91 -67.63
C LYS A 124 -11.68 -62.67 -66.79
N TYR A 125 -11.81 -62.80 -65.47
CA TYR A 125 -12.16 -61.71 -64.57
C TYR A 125 -11.17 -60.52 -64.61
N PHE A 126 -9.89 -60.80 -64.89
CA PHE A 126 -8.84 -59.81 -65.09
C PHE A 126 -8.32 -59.84 -66.52
N SER A 127 -8.13 -58.66 -67.11
CA SER A 127 -7.47 -58.53 -68.41
C SER A 127 -5.95 -58.80 -68.29
N SER A 128 -5.28 -59.09 -69.41
CA SER A 128 -3.81 -59.22 -69.39
C SER A 128 -3.11 -57.93 -68.95
N SER A 129 -3.69 -56.76 -69.24
CA SER A 129 -3.20 -55.47 -68.74
C SER A 129 -3.40 -55.32 -67.24
N ASP A 130 -4.54 -55.76 -66.69
CA ASP A 130 -4.81 -55.73 -65.24
C ASP A 130 -3.74 -56.54 -64.49
N LEU A 131 -3.49 -57.78 -64.95
CA LEU A 131 -2.50 -58.66 -64.33
C LEU A 131 -1.09 -58.07 -64.44
N LYS A 132 -0.71 -57.54 -65.61
CA LYS A 132 0.59 -56.88 -65.78
C LYS A 132 0.74 -55.69 -64.81
N ALA A 133 -0.30 -54.88 -64.68
CA ALA A 133 -0.30 -53.73 -63.78
C ALA A 133 -0.21 -54.17 -62.31
N LEU A 134 -0.91 -55.23 -61.89
CA LEU A 134 -0.83 -55.77 -60.53
C LEU A 134 0.56 -56.33 -60.19
N HIS A 135 1.21 -57.00 -61.14
CA HIS A 135 2.55 -57.56 -60.97
C HIS A 135 3.70 -56.54 -61.03
N GLN A 136 3.43 -55.29 -61.43
CA GLN A 136 4.41 -54.22 -61.30
C GLN A 136 4.63 -53.90 -59.81
N GLN A 137 5.87 -54.00 -59.31
CA GLN A 137 6.17 -53.60 -57.95
C GLN A 137 6.00 -52.08 -57.77
N VAL A 138 5.57 -51.64 -56.59
CA VAL A 138 5.57 -50.22 -56.23
C VAL A 138 7.01 -49.80 -55.95
N PRO A 139 7.63 -48.91 -56.75
CA PRO A 139 9.01 -48.50 -56.51
C PRO A 139 9.04 -47.52 -55.33
N VAL A 140 9.73 -47.88 -54.26
CA VAL A 140 9.83 -47.07 -53.04
C VAL A 140 11.27 -46.90 -52.62
N LYS A 141 11.65 -45.67 -52.27
CA LYS A 141 12.90 -45.33 -51.58
C LYS A 141 12.57 -44.72 -50.23
N VAL A 142 13.44 -44.94 -49.25
CA VAL A 142 13.27 -44.43 -47.89
C VAL A 142 14.50 -43.67 -47.45
N LEU A 143 14.27 -42.52 -46.82
CA LEU A 143 15.25 -41.73 -46.11
C LEU A 143 14.82 -41.64 -44.65
N LEU A 144 15.68 -42.10 -43.74
CA LEU A 144 15.46 -42.02 -42.29
C LEU A 144 16.42 -40.97 -41.73
N ALA A 145 15.90 -39.84 -41.24
CA ALA A 145 16.68 -38.91 -40.44
C ALA A 145 16.57 -39.34 -38.98
N ILE A 146 17.71 -39.66 -38.36
CA ILE A 146 17.80 -40.12 -36.98
C ILE A 146 19.07 -39.57 -36.34
N ARG A 147 19.02 -39.32 -35.04
CA ARG A 147 20.21 -38.90 -34.29
C ARG A 147 21.22 -40.02 -34.12
N SER A 148 22.51 -39.67 -34.07
CA SER A 148 23.61 -40.63 -33.92
C SER A 148 23.54 -41.43 -32.61
N ASP A 149 23.16 -40.80 -31.50
CA ASP A 149 23.00 -41.45 -30.19
C ASP A 149 21.81 -42.41 -30.14
N ARG A 150 20.84 -42.25 -31.04
CA ARG A 150 19.62 -43.09 -31.15
C ARG A 150 19.72 -44.17 -32.23
N MET A 151 20.80 -44.19 -33.02
CA MET A 151 21.04 -45.21 -34.06
C MET A 151 20.92 -46.66 -33.56
N SER A 152 21.25 -46.92 -32.29
CA SER A 152 21.16 -48.26 -31.71
C SER A 152 19.73 -48.81 -31.66
N GLU A 153 18.71 -47.94 -31.65
CA GLU A 153 17.30 -48.32 -31.60
C GLU A 153 16.82 -48.96 -32.91
N LEU A 154 17.48 -48.65 -34.05
CA LEU A 154 17.22 -49.28 -35.36
C LEU A 154 17.39 -50.81 -35.33
N ASN A 155 18.12 -51.35 -34.35
CA ASN A 155 18.21 -52.80 -34.14
C ASN A 155 16.84 -53.46 -33.95
N LYS A 156 15.86 -52.75 -33.36
CA LYS A 156 14.50 -53.26 -33.18
C LYS A 156 13.78 -53.57 -34.50
N LEU A 157 14.23 -52.99 -35.61
CA LEU A 157 13.62 -53.15 -36.93
C LEU A 157 14.30 -54.23 -37.78
N LYS A 158 15.46 -54.76 -37.35
CA LYS A 158 16.31 -55.64 -38.16
C LYS A 158 15.64 -56.96 -38.56
N ASP A 159 14.76 -57.49 -37.73
CA ASP A 159 14.05 -58.76 -38.01
C ASP A 159 13.20 -58.66 -39.28
N TYR A 160 12.65 -57.47 -39.55
CA TYR A 160 11.85 -57.18 -40.72
C TYR A 160 12.65 -56.47 -41.82
N LEU A 161 13.60 -55.60 -41.44
CA LEU A 161 14.37 -54.73 -42.32
C LEU A 161 15.88 -54.94 -42.11
N PRO A 162 16.45 -56.08 -42.54
CA PRO A 162 17.84 -56.45 -42.22
C PRO A 162 18.89 -55.50 -42.81
N GLN A 163 18.56 -54.78 -43.89
CA GLN A 163 19.45 -53.85 -44.59
C GLN A 163 19.33 -52.40 -44.08
N ILE A 164 18.60 -52.15 -42.99
CA ILE A 164 18.32 -50.78 -42.50
C ILE A 164 19.60 -49.98 -42.15
N LEU A 165 20.68 -50.65 -41.76
CA LEU A 165 21.97 -50.02 -41.42
C LEU A 165 23.00 -50.06 -42.56
N GLN A 166 22.62 -50.48 -43.77
CA GLN A 166 23.58 -50.67 -44.87
C GLN A 166 24.06 -49.34 -45.46
N ASN A 167 23.18 -48.33 -45.54
CA ASN A 167 23.45 -47.03 -46.17
C ASN A 167 23.27 -45.90 -45.16
N CYS A 168 24.23 -45.77 -44.24
CA CYS A 168 24.25 -44.71 -43.23
C CYS A 168 25.13 -43.56 -43.69
N TYR A 169 24.62 -42.33 -43.58
CA TYR A 169 25.35 -41.11 -43.89
C TYR A 169 25.32 -40.23 -42.64
N GLU A 170 26.49 -39.92 -42.10
CA GLU A 170 26.62 -39.01 -40.98
C GLU A 170 26.60 -37.56 -41.47
N LEU A 171 25.84 -36.71 -40.78
CA LEU A 171 25.83 -35.28 -41.03
C LEU A 171 26.94 -34.63 -40.21
N ASP A 172 28.07 -34.40 -40.88
CA ASP A 172 29.20 -33.66 -40.32
C ASP A 172 28.88 -32.17 -40.15
N ALA A 173 29.64 -31.52 -39.26
CA ALA A 173 29.76 -30.06 -39.23
C ALA A 173 30.12 -29.48 -40.61
N LEU A 174 29.68 -28.24 -40.87
CA LEU A 174 29.80 -27.61 -42.18
C LEU A 174 31.26 -27.25 -42.49
N SER A 175 31.70 -27.47 -43.72
CA SER A 175 32.93 -26.86 -44.23
C SER A 175 32.74 -25.36 -44.41
N GLU A 176 33.83 -24.60 -44.52
CA GLU A 176 33.78 -23.14 -44.79
C GLU A 176 32.90 -22.82 -46.01
N GLU A 177 33.11 -23.53 -47.14
CA GLU A 177 32.30 -23.39 -48.37
C GLU A 177 30.80 -23.68 -48.14
N ARG A 178 30.48 -24.74 -47.39
CA ARG A 178 29.08 -25.08 -47.10
C ARG A 178 28.44 -24.12 -46.10
N ALA A 179 29.23 -23.57 -45.19
CA ALA A 179 28.78 -22.54 -44.25
C ALA A 179 28.49 -21.24 -45.01
N GLU A 180 29.33 -20.85 -45.96
CA GLU A 180 29.09 -19.72 -46.86
C GLU A 180 27.77 -19.90 -47.63
N ASP A 181 27.58 -21.05 -48.28
CA ASP A 181 26.31 -21.38 -48.96
C ASP A 181 25.10 -21.31 -48.00
N ALA A 182 25.26 -21.80 -46.77
CA ALA A 182 24.21 -21.80 -45.75
C ALA A 182 23.89 -20.40 -45.21
N ILE A 183 24.81 -19.43 -45.33
CA ILE A 183 24.59 -18.01 -45.01
C ILE A 183 23.92 -17.30 -46.19
N MET A 184 24.51 -17.47 -47.38
CA MET A 184 24.18 -16.68 -48.57
C MET A 184 22.85 -17.11 -49.20
N LEU A 185 22.66 -18.42 -49.41
CA LEU A 185 21.50 -18.90 -50.16
C LEU A 185 20.17 -18.53 -49.50
N PRO A 186 19.99 -18.64 -48.16
CA PRO A 186 18.76 -18.19 -47.52
C PRO A 186 18.53 -16.67 -47.64
N ALA A 187 19.59 -15.86 -47.56
CA ALA A 187 19.49 -14.39 -47.62
C ALA A 187 18.97 -13.87 -48.97
N TYR A 188 19.17 -14.62 -50.06
CA TYR A 188 18.64 -14.29 -51.38
C TYR A 188 17.21 -14.78 -51.65
N LEU A 189 16.64 -15.62 -50.78
CA LEU A 189 15.32 -16.18 -51.02
C LEU A 189 14.26 -15.06 -50.98
N LYS A 190 13.39 -15.06 -51.99
CA LYS A 190 12.26 -14.14 -52.08
C LYS A 190 10.97 -14.93 -51.98
N GLU A 191 10.35 -14.91 -50.80
CA GLU A 191 9.06 -15.52 -50.56
C GLU A 191 8.14 -14.56 -49.78
N ASP A 192 6.85 -14.54 -50.11
CA ASP A 192 5.88 -13.57 -49.57
C ASP A 192 5.67 -13.67 -48.04
N HIS A 193 6.18 -14.73 -47.41
CA HIS A 193 6.00 -15.00 -45.99
C HIS A 193 7.24 -14.68 -45.13
N PHE A 194 8.37 -14.31 -45.74
CA PHE A 194 9.54 -13.86 -44.99
C PHE A 194 9.39 -12.40 -44.56
N ILE A 195 9.80 -12.12 -43.32
CA ILE A 195 9.77 -10.76 -42.74
C ILE A 195 10.91 -9.92 -43.32
N SER A 196 12.08 -10.54 -43.49
CA SER A 196 13.26 -9.93 -44.10
C SER A 196 13.08 -9.85 -45.62
N ASN A 197 13.45 -8.70 -46.20
CA ASN A 197 13.62 -8.60 -47.65
C ASN A 197 14.93 -9.30 -48.06
N PRO A 198 15.04 -9.81 -49.30
CA PRO A 198 16.29 -10.37 -49.79
C PRO A 198 17.46 -9.39 -49.63
N PHE A 199 18.58 -9.87 -49.13
CA PHE A 199 19.77 -9.06 -48.84
C PHE A 199 21.05 -9.82 -49.17
N ASP A 200 22.16 -9.09 -49.27
CA ASP A 200 23.47 -9.61 -49.64
C ASP A 200 24.50 -9.40 -48.52
N TYR A 201 25.70 -9.96 -48.66
CA TYR A 201 26.83 -9.77 -47.76
C TYR A 201 28.04 -9.22 -48.54
N SER A 202 28.71 -8.22 -47.97
CA SER A 202 30.02 -7.80 -48.50
C SER A 202 31.10 -8.85 -48.23
N GLU A 203 32.14 -8.91 -49.07
CA GLU A 203 33.28 -9.82 -48.87
C GLU A 203 33.88 -9.70 -47.46
N GLY A 204 34.09 -8.47 -46.97
CA GLY A 204 34.62 -8.24 -45.63
C GLY A 204 33.68 -8.65 -44.49
N ALA A 205 32.36 -8.67 -44.72
CA ALA A 205 31.40 -9.21 -43.77
C ALA A 205 31.49 -10.74 -43.72
N MET A 206 31.56 -11.38 -44.89
CA MET A 206 31.66 -12.83 -45.00
C MET A 206 32.97 -13.35 -44.39
N GLU A 207 34.10 -12.72 -44.69
CA GLU A 207 35.41 -13.07 -44.11
C GLU A 207 35.39 -12.97 -42.58
N LYS A 208 34.77 -11.91 -42.04
CA LYS A 208 34.62 -11.73 -40.59
C LYS A 208 33.72 -12.79 -39.95
N ILE A 209 32.62 -13.17 -40.60
CA ILE A 209 31.71 -14.22 -40.14
C ILE A 209 32.40 -15.58 -40.16
N LEU A 210 32.97 -15.98 -41.29
CA LEU A 210 33.62 -17.27 -41.46
C LEU A 210 34.87 -17.40 -40.60
N GLY A 211 35.69 -16.35 -40.51
CA GLY A 211 36.85 -16.32 -39.61
C GLY A 211 36.46 -16.54 -38.15
N PHE A 212 35.35 -15.94 -37.71
CA PHE A 212 34.80 -16.16 -36.38
C PHE A 212 34.28 -17.60 -36.19
N LEU A 213 33.42 -18.08 -37.10
CA LEU A 213 32.77 -19.40 -36.99
C LEU A 213 33.76 -20.57 -37.08
N THR A 214 34.86 -20.39 -37.81
CA THR A 214 35.89 -21.43 -37.98
C THR A 214 37.03 -21.32 -36.96
N GLN A 215 36.98 -20.35 -36.04
CA GLN A 215 38.10 -19.99 -35.16
C GLN A 215 39.41 -19.85 -35.95
N ASP A 216 39.43 -18.91 -36.90
CA ASP A 216 40.54 -18.70 -37.84
C ASP A 216 40.92 -19.96 -38.64
N ARG A 217 39.92 -20.63 -39.23
CA ARG A 217 40.06 -21.82 -40.09
C ARG A 217 40.63 -23.06 -39.40
N SER A 218 40.56 -23.11 -38.08
CA SER A 218 41.04 -24.27 -37.31
C SER A 218 39.97 -25.34 -37.10
N GLN A 219 38.69 -25.01 -37.27
CA GLN A 219 37.55 -25.89 -36.98
C GLN A 219 36.48 -25.85 -38.09
N LYS A 220 35.70 -26.95 -38.16
CA LYS A 220 34.46 -26.98 -38.95
C LYS A 220 33.40 -26.12 -38.25
N VAL A 221 32.41 -25.65 -39.01
CA VAL A 221 31.34 -24.77 -38.49
C VAL A 221 30.20 -25.60 -37.92
N GLU A 222 29.94 -25.43 -36.63
CA GLU A 222 28.77 -25.99 -35.96
C GLU A 222 27.49 -25.27 -36.41
N SER A 223 26.47 -26.04 -36.79
CA SER A 223 25.22 -25.52 -37.34
C SER A 223 24.49 -24.59 -36.37
N PHE A 224 24.53 -24.88 -35.06
CA PHE A 224 23.93 -24.05 -34.03
C PHE A 224 24.57 -22.65 -33.96
N GLN A 225 25.91 -22.58 -33.99
CA GLN A 225 26.62 -21.30 -33.93
C GLN A 225 26.30 -20.44 -35.14
N LEU A 226 26.23 -21.08 -36.31
CA LEU A 226 25.83 -20.44 -37.55
C LEU A 226 24.40 -19.90 -37.48
N GLN A 227 23.47 -20.69 -36.95
CA GLN A 227 22.06 -20.31 -36.83
C GLN A 227 21.85 -19.10 -35.92
N VAL A 228 22.47 -19.11 -34.73
CA VAL A 228 22.43 -17.98 -33.77
C VAL A 228 22.91 -16.69 -34.43
N LEU A 229 24.03 -16.78 -35.15
CA LEU A 229 24.62 -15.63 -35.82
C LEU A 229 23.74 -15.11 -36.96
N CYS A 230 23.28 -16.00 -37.84
CA CYS A 230 22.44 -15.62 -38.97
C CYS A 230 21.12 -14.99 -38.49
N GLN A 231 20.51 -15.53 -37.43
CA GLN A 231 19.30 -14.96 -36.84
C GLN A 231 19.54 -13.54 -36.28
N ALA A 232 20.67 -13.32 -35.62
CA ALA A 232 21.01 -11.99 -35.11
C ALA A 232 21.25 -10.98 -36.24
N ILE A 233 21.95 -11.41 -37.30
CA ILE A 233 22.18 -10.59 -38.49
C ILE A 233 20.86 -10.27 -39.18
N GLU A 234 19.98 -11.26 -39.37
CA GLU A 234 18.66 -11.05 -39.99
C GLU A 234 17.82 -10.04 -39.20
N ARG A 235 17.82 -10.11 -37.86
CA ARG A 235 17.16 -9.10 -37.02
C ARG A 235 17.73 -7.70 -37.25
N SER A 236 19.05 -7.57 -37.38
CA SER A 236 19.70 -6.30 -37.70
C SER A 236 19.28 -5.79 -39.08
N VAL A 237 19.24 -6.67 -40.08
CA VAL A 237 18.76 -6.38 -41.44
C VAL A 237 17.32 -5.87 -41.42
N ILE A 238 16.41 -6.53 -40.68
CA ILE A 238 15.01 -6.11 -40.56
C ILE A 238 14.90 -4.74 -39.90
N ASN A 239 15.59 -4.54 -38.77
CA ASN A 239 15.49 -3.31 -37.98
C ASN A 239 16.08 -2.09 -38.70
N GLN A 240 17.18 -2.30 -39.45
CA GLN A 240 17.90 -1.23 -40.14
C GLN A 240 17.56 -1.14 -41.64
N GLN A 241 16.70 -2.04 -42.14
CA GLN A 241 16.31 -2.16 -43.55
C GLN A 241 17.53 -2.27 -44.49
N LEU A 242 18.52 -3.08 -44.10
CA LEU A 242 19.75 -3.27 -44.88
C LEU A 242 19.46 -4.09 -46.14
N THR A 243 20.10 -3.72 -47.25
CA THR A 243 20.09 -4.54 -48.48
C THR A 243 21.42 -5.27 -48.67
N VAL A 244 22.49 -4.81 -48.02
CA VAL A 244 23.81 -5.46 -48.02
C VAL A 244 24.40 -5.32 -46.61
N VAL A 245 24.75 -6.44 -46.00
CA VAL A 245 25.42 -6.51 -44.69
C VAL A 245 26.92 -6.29 -44.87
N ARG A 246 27.45 -5.25 -44.22
CA ARG A 246 28.87 -4.89 -44.23
C ARG A 246 29.56 -5.29 -42.93
N GLY A 247 30.89 -5.37 -42.97
CA GLY A 247 31.68 -5.74 -41.78
C GLY A 247 31.48 -4.80 -40.58
N GLU A 248 31.11 -3.55 -40.85
CA GLU A 248 30.75 -2.50 -39.86
C GLU A 248 29.42 -2.82 -39.16
N ASP A 249 28.44 -3.36 -39.91
CA ASP A 249 27.09 -3.67 -39.40
C ASP A 249 27.07 -4.86 -38.43
N LEU A 250 28.10 -5.72 -38.51
CA LEU A 250 28.23 -6.94 -37.68
C LEU A 250 28.64 -6.67 -36.23
N GLY A 251 29.19 -5.50 -35.91
CA GLY A 251 29.68 -5.20 -34.56
C GLY A 251 30.70 -6.20 -34.03
N ASP A 252 30.66 -6.50 -32.72
CA ASP A 252 31.44 -7.58 -32.11
C ASP A 252 30.63 -8.89 -32.14
N LEU A 253 31.09 -9.86 -32.93
CA LEU A 253 30.42 -11.15 -33.06
C LEU A 253 30.38 -11.93 -31.73
N ASN A 254 31.38 -11.77 -30.85
CA ASN A 254 31.34 -12.38 -29.52
C ASN A 254 30.19 -11.83 -28.68
N SER A 255 29.85 -10.56 -28.86
CA SER A 255 28.73 -9.93 -28.15
C SER A 255 27.40 -10.52 -28.57
N ILE A 256 27.25 -10.97 -29.83
CA ILE A 256 26.04 -11.64 -30.30
C ILE A 256 25.77 -12.91 -29.50
N TYR A 257 26.78 -13.77 -29.31
CA TYR A 257 26.61 -15.00 -28.52
C TYR A 257 26.41 -14.73 -27.03
N LYS A 258 27.11 -13.73 -26.49
CA LYS A 258 26.96 -13.33 -25.08
C LYS A 258 25.57 -12.79 -24.79
N ASN A 259 25.02 -11.99 -25.70
CA ASN A 259 23.73 -11.32 -25.52
C ASN A 259 22.57 -12.18 -26.03
N TYR A 260 22.81 -13.20 -26.87
CA TYR A 260 21.76 -14.04 -27.45
C TYR A 260 20.78 -14.56 -26.39
N TYR A 261 21.31 -15.05 -25.27
CA TYR A 261 20.47 -15.53 -24.17
C TYR A 261 19.56 -14.42 -23.62
N ASP A 262 20.12 -13.25 -23.29
CA ASP A 262 19.35 -12.12 -22.78
C ASP A 262 18.32 -11.63 -23.80
N ASP A 263 18.69 -11.54 -25.08
CA ASP A 263 17.82 -11.12 -26.17
C ASP A 263 16.62 -12.07 -26.34
N GLN A 264 16.84 -13.39 -26.31
CA GLN A 264 15.74 -14.36 -26.40
C GLN A 264 14.83 -14.30 -25.16
N ILE A 265 15.38 -14.10 -23.97
CA ILE A 265 14.60 -13.92 -22.76
C ILE A 265 13.76 -12.64 -22.83
N ASP A 266 14.30 -11.55 -23.39
CA ASP A 266 13.60 -10.27 -23.47
C ASP A 266 12.40 -10.28 -24.43
N LEU A 267 12.36 -11.21 -25.39
CA LEU A 267 11.22 -11.45 -26.27
C LEU A 267 10.01 -12.08 -25.54
N ILE A 268 10.19 -12.63 -24.33
CA ILE A 268 9.09 -13.17 -23.54
C ILE A 268 8.29 -12.00 -22.96
N GLY A 269 7.05 -11.79 -23.40
CA GLY A 269 6.30 -10.57 -23.08
C GLY A 269 5.92 -10.34 -21.61
N ASP A 270 5.91 -11.37 -20.76
CA ASP A 270 5.54 -11.29 -19.35
C ASP A 270 6.76 -11.34 -18.42
N GLU A 271 6.92 -10.35 -17.53
CA GLU A 271 8.06 -10.26 -16.60
C GLU A 271 8.12 -11.44 -15.61
N LYS A 272 6.96 -11.98 -15.21
CA LYS A 272 6.93 -13.15 -14.33
C LYS A 272 7.40 -14.40 -15.09
N ALA A 273 6.95 -14.59 -16.33
CA ALA A 273 7.41 -15.64 -17.22
C ALA A 273 8.92 -15.51 -17.53
N LYS A 274 9.42 -14.30 -17.79
CA LYS A 274 10.87 -14.04 -17.94
C LYS A 274 11.65 -14.50 -16.74
N LEU A 275 11.24 -14.10 -15.53
CA LEU A 275 11.95 -14.50 -14.31
C LEU A 275 11.89 -16.02 -14.09
N ALA A 276 10.76 -16.67 -14.38
CA ALA A 276 10.63 -18.11 -14.29
C ALA A 276 11.54 -18.84 -15.29
N ALA A 277 11.60 -18.37 -16.54
CA ALA A 277 12.50 -18.88 -17.58
C ALA A 277 13.98 -18.69 -17.19
N ARG A 278 14.35 -17.49 -16.70
CA ARG A 278 15.70 -17.21 -16.20
C ARG A 278 16.08 -18.17 -15.09
N ARG A 279 15.23 -18.38 -14.09
CA ARG A 279 15.51 -19.32 -12.99
C ARG A 279 15.63 -20.76 -13.48
N LEU A 280 14.76 -21.21 -14.38
CA LEU A 280 14.87 -22.54 -14.98
C LEU A 280 16.22 -22.73 -15.70
N ILE A 281 16.56 -21.80 -16.57
CA ILE A 281 17.75 -21.90 -17.43
C ILE A 281 19.05 -21.70 -16.63
N GLU A 282 19.10 -20.68 -15.78
CA GLU A 282 20.30 -20.30 -15.02
C GLU A 282 20.55 -21.19 -13.79
N GLU A 283 19.50 -21.76 -13.18
CA GLU A 283 19.60 -22.49 -11.91
C GLU A 283 19.15 -23.95 -12.00
N GLY A 284 18.37 -24.33 -13.02
CA GLY A 284 17.83 -25.69 -13.16
C GLY A 284 18.54 -26.55 -14.21
N LEU A 285 18.87 -25.98 -15.36
CA LEU A 285 19.40 -26.72 -16.51
C LEU A 285 20.93 -26.67 -16.63
N ILE A 286 21.61 -26.07 -15.65
CA ILE A 286 23.08 -25.99 -15.59
C ILE A 286 23.53 -26.45 -14.21
N PHE A 287 24.43 -27.43 -14.18
CA PHE A 287 25.24 -27.76 -13.03
C PHE A 287 26.39 -26.76 -12.96
N GLU A 288 26.26 -25.75 -12.10
CA GLU A 288 27.17 -24.59 -12.05
C GLU A 288 28.61 -24.98 -11.68
N GLU A 289 28.79 -25.99 -10.83
CA GLU A 289 30.09 -26.45 -10.35
C GLU A 289 30.99 -27.06 -11.43
N GLU A 290 30.39 -27.68 -12.45
CA GLU A 290 31.12 -28.28 -13.59
C GLU A 290 30.84 -27.58 -14.91
N GLU A 291 30.04 -26.51 -14.92
CA GLU A 291 29.56 -25.84 -16.14
C GLU A 291 28.91 -26.82 -17.14
N ARG A 292 28.14 -27.78 -16.63
CA ARG A 292 27.52 -28.84 -17.45
C ARG A 292 26.03 -28.66 -17.59
N ARG A 293 25.50 -29.02 -18.76
CA ARG A 293 24.07 -29.09 -19.00
C ARG A 293 23.43 -30.22 -18.19
N ILE A 294 22.25 -29.94 -17.63
CA ILE A 294 21.39 -30.92 -16.97
C ILE A 294 20.10 -31.03 -17.77
N ASN A 295 19.56 -32.25 -17.84
CA ASN A 295 18.22 -32.51 -18.33
C ASN A 295 17.21 -32.56 -17.18
N LEU A 296 16.07 -31.89 -17.33
CA LEU A 296 14.98 -31.90 -16.36
C LEU A 296 13.67 -32.36 -16.99
N TYR A 297 12.90 -33.16 -16.25
CA TYR A 297 11.58 -33.59 -16.69
C TYR A 297 10.55 -32.45 -16.60
N GLU A 298 9.63 -32.36 -17.55
CA GLU A 298 8.59 -31.32 -17.63
C GLU A 298 7.83 -31.12 -16.31
N GLY A 299 7.43 -32.21 -15.65
CA GLY A 299 6.74 -32.13 -14.37
C GLY A 299 7.60 -31.57 -13.23
N GLN A 300 8.91 -31.80 -13.25
CA GLN A 300 9.85 -31.19 -12.29
C GLN A 300 10.03 -29.70 -12.58
N ILE A 301 10.12 -29.34 -13.85
CA ILE A 301 10.24 -27.96 -14.30
C ILE A 301 9.02 -27.15 -13.84
N PHE A 302 7.82 -27.67 -14.08
CA PHE A 302 6.59 -27.03 -13.65
C PHE A 302 6.53 -26.87 -12.12
N LYS A 303 6.88 -27.93 -11.37
CA LYS A 303 6.81 -27.91 -9.89
C LYS A 303 7.84 -26.99 -9.25
N SER A 304 9.09 -27.00 -9.73
CA SER A 304 10.21 -26.30 -9.09
C SER A 304 10.36 -24.85 -9.57
N PHE A 305 10.03 -24.58 -10.84
CA PHE A 305 10.25 -23.28 -11.47
C PHE A 305 8.95 -22.57 -11.89
N GLY A 306 7.80 -23.28 -11.88
CA GLY A 306 6.51 -22.69 -12.26
C GLY A 306 6.38 -22.38 -13.76
N VAL A 307 7.21 -23.01 -14.60
CA VAL A 307 7.24 -22.80 -16.04
C VAL A 307 6.23 -23.74 -16.72
N PRO A 308 5.17 -23.24 -17.38
CA PRO A 308 4.17 -24.07 -18.06
C PRO A 308 4.65 -24.57 -19.44
N SER A 309 4.02 -25.62 -19.96
CA SER A 309 4.35 -26.23 -21.27
C SER A 309 4.37 -25.24 -22.43
N GLN A 310 3.45 -24.26 -22.45
CA GLN A 310 3.43 -23.22 -23.49
C GLN A 310 4.71 -22.36 -23.51
N LEU A 311 5.24 -22.04 -22.32
CA LEU A 311 6.50 -21.28 -22.22
C LEU A 311 7.69 -22.17 -22.61
N LEU A 312 7.65 -23.47 -22.27
CA LEU A 312 8.66 -24.43 -22.73
C LEU A 312 8.69 -24.55 -24.25
N SER A 313 7.52 -24.63 -24.90
CA SER A 313 7.44 -24.61 -26.38
C SER A 313 8.07 -23.34 -26.95
N GLN A 314 7.75 -22.17 -26.39
CA GLN A 314 8.38 -20.91 -26.83
C GLN A 314 9.90 -20.92 -26.65
N LEU A 315 10.42 -21.47 -25.55
CA LEU A 315 11.86 -21.57 -25.30
C LEU A 315 12.55 -22.56 -26.25
N VAL A 316 11.86 -23.64 -26.65
CA VAL A 316 12.32 -24.56 -27.70
C VAL A 316 12.31 -23.88 -29.06
N ASP A 317 11.25 -23.16 -29.41
CA ASP A 317 11.14 -22.41 -30.67
C ASP A 317 12.22 -21.31 -30.77
N SER A 318 12.61 -20.72 -29.64
CA SER A 318 13.72 -19.78 -29.54
C SER A 318 15.12 -20.44 -29.59
N HIS A 319 15.19 -21.77 -29.70
CA HIS A 319 16.44 -22.54 -29.72
C HIS A 319 17.31 -22.37 -28.46
N LEU A 320 16.74 -21.92 -27.34
CA LEU A 320 17.40 -21.93 -26.03
C LEU A 320 17.36 -23.33 -25.44
N LEU A 321 16.22 -24.01 -25.59
CA LEU A 321 15.99 -25.35 -25.08
C LEU A 321 15.85 -26.38 -26.20
N ARG A 322 16.16 -27.61 -25.85
CA ARG A 322 15.81 -28.80 -26.61
C ARG A 322 14.85 -29.63 -25.79
N ALA A 323 13.82 -30.17 -26.43
CA ALA A 323 12.93 -31.15 -25.84
C ALA A 323 13.27 -32.55 -26.35
N GLU A 324 13.35 -33.52 -25.45
CA GLU A 324 13.45 -34.94 -25.76
C GLU A 324 12.28 -35.67 -25.13
N PRO A 325 11.62 -36.59 -25.84
CA PRO A 325 10.57 -37.39 -25.24
C PRO A 325 11.13 -38.37 -24.22
N SER A 326 10.45 -38.46 -23.07
CA SER A 326 10.81 -39.38 -22.00
C SER A 326 10.19 -40.75 -22.23
N LEU A 327 10.93 -41.82 -21.88
CA LEU A 327 10.45 -43.20 -21.92
C LEU A 327 9.22 -43.44 -21.02
N GLN A 328 8.99 -42.56 -20.03
CA GLN A 328 7.86 -42.66 -19.09
C GLN A 328 6.68 -41.75 -19.48
N GLY A 329 6.71 -41.16 -20.68
CA GLY A 329 5.76 -40.15 -21.15
C GLY A 329 6.19 -38.72 -20.78
N GLY A 330 5.70 -37.74 -21.52
CA GLY A 330 6.09 -36.33 -21.40
C GLY A 330 7.46 -36.03 -22.02
N PHE A 331 8.00 -34.83 -21.74
CA PHE A 331 9.29 -34.39 -22.27
C PHE A 331 10.31 -34.11 -21.16
N THR A 332 11.58 -34.37 -21.47
CA THR A 332 12.74 -33.83 -20.75
C THR A 332 13.30 -32.66 -21.55
N TYR A 333 13.71 -31.61 -20.85
CA TYR A 333 14.27 -30.42 -21.46
C TYR A 333 15.71 -30.24 -21.01
N GLU A 334 16.55 -29.81 -21.95
CA GLU A 334 17.95 -29.45 -21.74
C GLU A 334 18.28 -28.17 -22.51
N LEU A 335 19.44 -27.57 -22.25
CA LEU A 335 19.94 -26.48 -23.10
C LEU A 335 20.31 -27.01 -24.49
N ALA A 336 19.94 -26.26 -25.52
CA ALA A 336 20.14 -26.68 -26.91
C ALA A 336 21.62 -26.96 -27.25
N HIS A 337 22.55 -26.21 -26.67
CA HIS A 337 23.98 -26.37 -26.94
C HIS A 337 24.87 -25.94 -25.75
N ASP A 338 26.06 -26.54 -25.63
CA ASP A 338 27.04 -26.23 -24.57
C ASP A 338 27.56 -24.79 -24.64
N SER A 339 27.67 -24.22 -25.84
CA SER A 339 28.14 -22.84 -26.03
C SER A 339 27.25 -21.77 -25.37
N LEU A 340 26.02 -22.13 -24.97
CA LEU A 340 25.12 -21.23 -24.25
C LEU A 340 25.44 -21.16 -22.74
N VAL A 341 26.13 -22.16 -22.18
CA VAL A 341 26.35 -22.27 -20.73
C VAL A 341 27.10 -21.04 -20.18
N ALA A 342 28.24 -20.70 -20.78
CA ALA A 342 29.05 -19.57 -20.33
C ALA A 342 28.30 -18.21 -20.42
N PRO A 343 27.63 -17.86 -21.53
CA PRO A 343 26.76 -16.68 -21.59
C PRO A 343 25.65 -16.65 -20.52
N ILE A 344 24.98 -17.79 -20.29
CA ILE A 344 23.91 -17.89 -19.30
C ILE A 344 24.44 -17.65 -17.88
N LEU A 345 25.58 -18.25 -17.53
CA LEU A 345 26.21 -18.05 -16.22
C LEU A 345 26.66 -16.59 -16.02
N ALA A 346 27.19 -15.94 -17.05
CA ALA A 346 27.54 -14.52 -17.01
C ALA A 346 26.30 -13.63 -16.78
N SER A 347 25.19 -13.93 -17.45
CA SER A 347 23.91 -13.24 -17.22
C SER A 347 23.38 -13.47 -15.80
N LYS A 348 23.44 -14.72 -15.30
CA LYS A 348 23.05 -15.07 -13.92
C LYS A 348 23.84 -14.25 -12.91
N GLU A 349 25.16 -14.17 -13.09
CA GLU A 349 26.02 -13.41 -12.19
C GLU A 349 25.68 -11.91 -12.22
N LYS A 350 25.46 -11.35 -13.41
CA LYS A 350 25.01 -9.96 -13.56
C LYS A 350 23.70 -9.70 -12.82
N ARG A 351 22.69 -10.56 -13.02
CA ARG A 351 21.40 -10.48 -12.31
C ARG A 351 21.57 -10.56 -10.80
N LYS A 352 22.32 -11.54 -10.29
CA LYS A 352 22.58 -11.69 -8.86
C LYS A 352 23.26 -10.46 -8.27
N ARG A 353 24.29 -9.91 -8.93
CA ARG A 353 24.96 -8.67 -8.49
C ARG A 353 23.99 -7.48 -8.45
N GLU A 354 23.08 -7.37 -9.42
CA GLU A 354 22.05 -6.32 -9.43
C GLU A 354 21.01 -6.51 -8.32
N GLU A 355 20.60 -7.75 -8.05
CA GLU A 355 19.71 -8.10 -6.93
C GLU A 355 20.37 -7.81 -5.58
N GLU A 356 21.62 -8.22 -5.39
CA GLU A 356 22.42 -7.93 -4.19
C GLU A 356 22.59 -6.42 -3.99
N LYS A 357 22.88 -5.67 -5.05
CA LYS A 357 22.97 -4.21 -4.99
C LYS A 357 21.64 -3.57 -4.58
N ARG A 358 20.52 -4.01 -5.16
CA ARG A 358 19.18 -3.52 -4.79
C ARG A 358 18.84 -3.86 -3.34
N GLN A 359 19.17 -5.06 -2.88
CA GLN A 359 18.98 -5.48 -1.49
C GLN A 359 19.85 -4.67 -0.53
N ALA A 360 21.13 -4.45 -0.86
CA ALA A 360 22.04 -3.63 -0.07
C ALA A 360 21.57 -2.17 0.00
N GLU A 361 21.10 -1.59 -1.11
CA GLU A 361 20.51 -0.25 -1.14
C GLU A 361 19.24 -0.16 -0.28
N GLN A 362 18.36 -1.16 -0.35
CA GLN A 362 17.17 -1.24 0.51
C GLN A 362 17.53 -1.38 1.99
N GLN A 363 18.51 -2.22 2.33
CA GLN A 363 19.00 -2.39 3.70
C GLN A 363 19.63 -1.10 4.23
N LEU A 364 20.46 -0.44 3.43
CA LEU A 364 21.06 0.85 3.77
C LEU A 364 19.99 1.93 3.97
N GLN A 365 18.95 1.94 3.14
CA GLN A 365 17.82 2.86 3.28
C GLN A 365 17.04 2.60 4.58
N GLN A 366 16.72 1.33 4.86
CA GLN A 366 16.07 0.95 6.12
C GLN A 366 16.94 1.28 7.34
N GLU A 367 18.25 1.08 7.26
CA GLU A 367 19.20 1.43 8.33
C GLU A 367 19.27 2.95 8.53
N LYS A 368 19.38 3.74 7.45
CA LYS A 368 19.32 5.21 7.53
C LYS A 368 18.04 5.68 8.19
N GLU A 369 16.89 5.11 7.84
CA GLU A 369 15.60 5.43 8.48
C GLU A 369 15.58 5.05 9.96
N ARG A 370 16.14 3.89 10.33
CA ARG A 370 16.27 3.47 11.74
C ARG A 370 17.18 4.42 12.51
N LEU A 371 18.36 4.75 11.98
CA LEU A 371 19.30 5.69 12.58
C LEU A 371 18.70 7.08 12.71
N GLN A 372 17.95 7.57 11.72
CA GLN A 372 17.23 8.85 11.82
C GLN A 372 16.16 8.82 12.91
N LYS A 373 15.39 7.73 13.02
CA LYS A 373 14.41 7.56 14.11
C LYS A 373 15.10 7.51 15.48
N GLU A 374 16.24 6.82 15.59
CA GLU A 374 17.01 6.74 16.83
C GLU A 374 17.66 8.08 17.18
N GLN A 375 18.24 8.79 16.22
CA GLN A 375 18.78 10.15 16.41
C GLN A 375 17.69 11.12 16.86
N LYS A 376 16.48 11.07 16.27
CA LYS A 376 15.34 11.87 16.73
C LYS A 376 15.00 11.56 18.19
N LYS A 377 14.93 10.28 18.57
CA LYS A 377 14.69 9.87 19.97
C LYS A 377 15.81 10.31 20.92
N ARG A 378 17.08 10.15 20.52
CA ARG A 378 18.26 10.57 21.30
C ARG A 378 18.29 12.09 21.48
N ASN A 379 17.96 12.86 20.44
CA ASN A 379 17.91 14.31 20.52
C ASN A 379 16.78 14.79 21.44
N GLN A 380 15.60 14.15 21.38
CA GLN A 380 14.52 14.41 22.34
C GLN A 380 14.92 14.09 23.79
N ALA A 381 15.58 12.94 24.01
CA ALA A 381 16.07 12.54 25.33
C ALA A 381 17.17 13.48 25.86
N ARG A 382 18.13 13.90 25.02
CA ARG A 382 19.16 14.88 25.38
C ARG A 382 18.55 16.24 25.74
N LEU A 383 17.57 16.70 24.99
CA LEU A 383 16.88 17.97 25.28
C LEU A 383 16.15 17.90 26.63
N ALA A 384 15.46 16.80 26.91
CA ALA A 384 14.84 16.55 28.22
C ALA A 384 15.87 16.47 29.35
N ALA A 385 17.01 15.80 29.14
CA ALA A 385 18.08 15.69 30.13
C ALA A 385 18.77 17.03 30.42
N ILE A 386 19.01 17.87 29.40
CA ILE A 386 19.55 19.23 29.57
C ILE A 386 18.58 20.10 30.38
N LEU A 387 17.28 20.03 30.06
CA LEU A 387 16.26 20.77 30.79
C LEU A 387 16.20 20.31 32.26
N GLY A 388 16.23 19.00 32.49
CA GLY A 388 16.30 18.41 33.83
C GLY A 388 17.57 18.81 34.59
N PHE A 389 18.72 18.85 33.93
CA PHE A 389 19.98 19.27 34.53
C PHE A 389 20.02 20.77 34.86
N LEU A 390 19.45 21.62 34.00
CA LEU A 390 19.28 23.05 34.30
C LEU A 390 18.40 23.27 35.53
N LEU A 391 17.28 22.55 35.63
CA LEU A 391 16.42 22.58 36.81
C LEU A 391 17.17 22.10 38.07
N PHE A 392 17.97 21.04 37.94
CA PHE A 392 18.82 20.56 39.02
C PHE A 392 19.89 21.58 39.43
N LEU A 393 20.53 22.28 38.50
CA LEU A 393 21.50 23.33 38.79
C LEU A 393 20.85 24.53 39.49
N VAL A 394 19.65 24.93 39.08
CA VAL A 394 18.88 25.99 39.76
C VAL A 394 18.55 25.57 41.20
N ALA A 395 18.09 24.34 41.40
CA ALA A 395 17.84 23.80 42.73
C ALA A 395 19.13 23.71 43.58
N GLY A 396 20.23 23.26 42.98
CA GLY A 396 21.55 23.17 43.61
C GLY A 396 22.13 24.54 43.96
N ALA A 397 21.99 25.54 43.11
CA ALA A 397 22.39 26.93 43.39
C ALA A 397 21.56 27.52 44.54
N GLY A 398 20.26 27.22 44.58
CA GLY A 398 19.41 27.55 45.74
C GLY A 398 19.91 26.90 47.03
N LEU A 399 20.37 25.64 46.97
CA LEU A 399 20.91 24.92 48.12
C LEU A 399 22.27 25.47 48.58
N VAL A 400 23.18 25.79 47.65
CA VAL A 400 24.47 26.43 47.94
C VAL A 400 24.26 27.82 48.53
N PHE A 401 23.34 28.61 47.99
CA PHE A 401 22.97 29.91 48.55
C PHE A 401 22.45 29.78 49.98
N ALA A 402 21.61 28.77 50.25
CA ALA A 402 21.12 28.48 51.60
C ALA A 402 22.24 28.05 52.56
N VAL A 403 23.21 27.24 52.13
CA VAL A 403 24.35 26.84 52.96
C VAL A 403 25.34 27.99 53.17
N GLN A 404 25.58 28.82 52.16
CA GLN A 404 26.47 29.98 52.26
C GLN A 404 25.89 31.04 53.18
N SER A 405 24.57 31.31 53.11
CA SER A 405 23.89 32.18 54.08
C SER A 405 23.99 31.63 55.51
N GLN A 406 23.94 30.30 55.67
CA GLN A 406 24.13 29.64 56.96
C GLN A 406 25.57 29.72 57.49
N GLN A 407 26.59 29.70 56.62
CA GLN A 407 28.00 29.85 57.02
C GLN A 407 28.39 31.30 57.31
N GLU A 408 27.85 32.27 56.56
CA GLU A 408 27.99 33.69 56.85
C GLU A 408 27.32 34.04 58.19
N ALA A 409 26.18 33.42 58.51
CA ALA A 409 25.56 33.48 59.84
C ALA A 409 26.50 32.95 60.94
N LYS A 410 27.18 31.81 60.75
CA LYS A 410 28.13 31.25 61.73
C LYS A 410 29.43 32.05 61.88
N LYS A 411 29.95 32.66 60.81
CA LYS A 411 31.11 33.58 60.89
C LYS A 411 30.73 34.91 61.57
N SER A 412 29.48 35.35 61.41
CA SER A 412 28.94 36.50 62.14
C SER A 412 28.78 36.19 63.63
N GLU A 413 28.47 34.95 64.00
CA GLU A 413 28.36 34.43 65.37
C GLU A 413 29.70 34.49 66.15
N ALA A 414 30.81 34.10 65.51
CA ALA A 414 32.14 34.14 66.15
C ALA A 414 32.68 35.56 66.37
N ARG A 415 32.33 36.51 65.48
CA ARG A 415 32.65 37.93 65.64
C ARG A 415 31.73 38.61 66.66
N ALA A 416 30.48 38.16 66.77
CA ALA A 416 29.53 38.59 67.80
C ALA A 416 29.96 38.16 69.22
N ASN A 417 30.53 36.96 69.39
CA ASN A 417 30.92 36.44 70.70
C ASN A 417 32.05 37.20 71.41
N ARG A 418 32.95 37.88 70.69
CA ARG A 418 33.96 38.76 71.32
C ARG A 418 33.41 40.14 71.67
N ALA A 419 32.32 40.57 71.04
CA ALA A 419 31.62 41.81 71.38
C ALA A 419 30.61 41.62 72.52
N LEU A 420 30.19 40.38 72.80
CA LEU A 420 29.18 40.02 73.81
C LEU A 420 29.65 40.12 75.26
N SER A 421 30.94 39.98 75.59
CA SER A 421 31.39 40.14 76.99
C SER A 421 31.33 41.59 77.49
N VAL A 422 31.17 42.56 76.59
CA VAL A 422 30.97 43.98 76.91
C VAL A 422 29.49 44.37 76.83
N ALA A 423 28.65 43.58 76.13
CA ALA A 423 27.24 43.88 75.90
C ALA A 423 26.25 43.12 76.82
N ASP A 424 26.72 42.14 77.60
CA ASP A 424 25.85 41.41 78.56
C ASP A 424 25.45 42.23 79.80
N SER A 425 26.13 43.34 80.10
CA SER A 425 25.69 44.28 81.14
C SER A 425 24.58 45.24 80.68
N GLN A 426 24.36 45.40 79.36
CA GLN A 426 23.34 46.31 78.81
C GLN A 426 22.08 45.57 78.26
N ARG A 427 22.07 44.23 78.25
CA ARG A 427 21.03 43.43 77.58
C ARG A 427 19.84 43.03 78.47
N ILE A 428 19.96 43.09 79.80
CA ILE A 428 18.83 42.90 80.73
C ILE A 428 17.82 44.07 80.65
N GLU A 429 18.26 45.24 80.18
CA GLU A 429 17.42 46.44 80.06
C GLU A 429 16.63 46.50 78.74
N LEU A 430 17.20 46.01 77.63
CA LEU A 430 16.58 46.02 76.30
C LEU A 430 15.62 44.85 76.00
N GLN A 431 15.71 43.75 76.76
CA GLN A 431 14.78 42.62 76.62
C GLN A 431 13.43 42.87 77.32
N LYS A 432 13.37 43.83 78.26
CA LYS A 432 12.11 44.44 78.70
C LYS A 432 11.49 45.31 77.59
N LEU A 433 12.30 45.98 76.76
CA LEU A 433 11.83 46.91 75.74
C LEU A 433 11.20 46.25 74.49
N TYR A 434 11.68 45.11 73.99
CA TYR A 434 11.06 44.47 72.80
C TYR A 434 9.81 43.63 73.09
N LYS A 435 9.73 42.99 74.27
CA LYS A 435 8.47 42.40 74.76
C LYS A 435 7.44 43.48 75.14
N ASN A 436 7.91 44.65 75.58
CA ASN A 436 7.10 45.84 75.70
C ASN A 436 6.77 46.45 74.34
N GLN A 437 7.57 46.33 73.29
CA GLN A 437 7.32 47.02 72.02
C GLN A 437 6.19 46.37 71.21
N ASP A 438 6.12 45.05 71.13
CA ASP A 438 4.97 44.36 70.51
C ASP A 438 3.70 44.43 71.40
N SER A 439 3.88 44.38 72.73
CA SER A 439 2.81 44.64 73.71
C SER A 439 2.30 46.09 73.66
N LEU A 440 3.18 47.06 73.41
CA LEU A 440 2.88 48.48 73.26
C LEU A 440 2.24 48.75 71.90
N LEU A 441 2.70 48.11 70.82
CA LEU A 441 2.06 48.24 69.52
C LEU A 441 0.65 47.62 69.54
N GLN A 442 0.46 46.50 70.23
CA GLN A 442 -0.86 45.90 70.49
C GLN A 442 -1.72 46.81 71.37
N SER A 443 -1.20 47.32 72.49
CA SER A 443 -1.99 48.16 73.41
C SER A 443 -2.31 49.53 72.83
N LEU A 444 -1.43 50.09 72.00
CA LEU A 444 -1.67 51.35 71.29
C LEU A 444 -2.68 51.15 70.15
N TYR A 445 -2.59 50.02 69.42
CA TYR A 445 -3.62 49.62 68.46
C TYR A 445 -4.98 49.46 69.16
N GLU A 446 -5.05 48.73 70.27
CA GLU A 446 -6.29 48.57 71.04
C GLU A 446 -6.80 49.91 71.60
N SER A 447 -5.90 50.79 72.07
CA SER A 447 -6.24 52.13 72.53
C SER A 447 -6.86 52.97 71.42
N PHE A 448 -6.31 52.95 70.20
CA PHE A 448 -6.87 53.65 69.06
C PHE A 448 -8.22 53.06 68.64
N ILE A 449 -8.39 51.73 68.69
CA ILE A 449 -9.69 51.08 68.46
C ILE A 449 -10.72 51.50 69.51
N VAL A 450 -10.36 51.54 70.79
CA VAL A 450 -11.26 51.96 71.87
C VAL A 450 -11.59 53.45 71.79
N SER A 451 -10.59 54.30 71.53
CA SER A 451 -10.75 55.74 71.32
C SER A 451 -11.67 56.02 70.13
N GLY A 452 -11.42 55.37 68.99
CA GLY A 452 -12.27 55.46 67.80
C GLY A 452 -13.70 55.00 68.08
N LYS A 453 -13.89 53.88 68.79
CA LYS A 453 -15.24 53.40 69.19
C LYS A 453 -15.93 54.36 70.17
N ASN A 454 -15.19 55.02 71.07
CA ASN A 454 -15.74 56.06 71.94
C ASN A 454 -16.14 57.31 71.16
N TYR A 455 -15.33 57.75 70.20
CA TYR A 455 -15.71 58.84 69.30
C TYR A 455 -16.92 58.47 68.44
N MET A 456 -17.02 57.23 67.95
CA MET A 456 -18.24 56.72 67.30
C MET A 456 -19.46 56.79 68.22
N ALA A 457 -19.32 56.32 69.47
CA ALA A 457 -20.41 56.36 70.45
C ALA A 457 -20.85 57.80 70.75
N ASN A 458 -19.92 58.75 70.69
CA ASN A 458 -20.17 60.18 70.87
C ASN A 458 -20.55 60.92 69.57
N ASN A 459 -20.72 60.20 68.44
CA ASN A 459 -21.07 60.72 67.10
C ASN A 459 -20.02 61.65 66.46
N GLN A 460 -18.76 61.58 66.88
CA GLN A 460 -17.62 62.31 66.32
C GLN A 460 -16.93 61.44 65.26
N PHE A 461 -17.59 61.26 64.12
CA PHE A 461 -17.20 60.24 63.15
C PHE A 461 -15.94 60.57 62.35
N SER A 462 -15.58 61.85 62.19
CA SER A 462 -14.35 62.19 61.47
C SER A 462 -13.13 61.83 62.30
N GLU A 463 -13.19 62.16 63.59
CA GLU A 463 -12.18 61.86 64.59
C GLU A 463 -12.11 60.36 64.84
N ALA A 464 -13.24 59.65 64.82
CA ALA A 464 -13.24 58.19 64.88
C ALA A 464 -12.54 57.55 63.67
N VAL A 465 -12.77 58.06 62.45
CA VAL A 465 -12.09 57.55 61.24
C VAL A 465 -10.58 57.80 61.32
N ASP A 466 -10.17 58.95 61.82
CA ASP A 466 -8.75 59.28 61.99
C ASP A 466 -8.09 58.31 63.01
N GLU A 467 -8.73 58.05 64.14
CA GLU A 467 -8.18 57.13 65.15
C GLU A 467 -8.11 55.69 64.65
N PHE A 468 -9.12 55.21 63.91
CA PHE A 468 -9.04 53.88 63.29
C PHE A 468 -8.01 53.83 62.15
N SER A 469 -7.80 54.95 61.44
CA SER A 469 -6.76 55.04 60.41
C SER A 469 -5.37 54.99 61.04
N ASN A 470 -5.18 55.62 62.22
CA ASN A 470 -3.97 55.48 63.02
C ASN A 470 -3.77 54.02 63.47
N ALA A 471 -4.85 53.32 63.88
CA ALA A 471 -4.79 51.89 64.19
C ALA A 471 -4.35 51.05 62.97
N LEU A 472 -4.82 51.37 61.76
CA LEU A 472 -4.37 50.71 60.53
C LEU A 472 -2.92 51.01 60.15
N GLN A 473 -2.37 52.18 60.48
CA GLN A 473 -0.94 52.42 60.26
C GLN A 473 -0.07 51.51 61.12
N LEU A 474 -0.51 51.24 62.36
CA LEU A 474 0.19 50.32 63.25
C LEU A 474 -0.01 48.85 62.85
N ARG A 475 -1.21 48.50 62.37
CA ARG A 475 -1.55 47.16 61.86
C ARG A 475 -2.31 47.22 60.54
N PRO A 476 -1.59 47.31 59.41
CA PRO A 476 -2.21 47.46 58.10
C PRO A 476 -3.14 46.32 57.71
N GLU A 477 -2.86 45.11 58.20
CA GLU A 477 -3.61 43.87 57.94
C GLU A 477 -4.98 43.80 58.67
N SER A 478 -5.28 44.72 59.60
CA SER A 478 -6.47 44.58 60.45
C SER A 478 -7.77 44.81 59.67
N GLU A 479 -8.55 43.74 59.49
CA GLU A 479 -9.88 43.82 58.92
C GLU A 479 -10.87 44.55 59.84
N GLU A 480 -10.70 44.48 61.17
CA GLU A 480 -11.56 45.15 62.14
C GLU A 480 -11.49 46.68 62.00
N ALA A 481 -10.28 47.24 61.95
CA ALA A 481 -10.10 48.69 61.82
C ALA A 481 -10.59 49.20 60.46
N ARG A 482 -10.42 48.44 59.37
CA ARG A 482 -10.98 48.78 58.05
C ARG A 482 -12.50 48.79 58.06
N ALA A 483 -13.12 47.75 58.65
CA ALA A 483 -14.57 47.65 58.73
C ALA A 483 -15.17 48.80 59.54
N LEU A 484 -14.55 49.18 60.67
CA LEU A 484 -15.01 50.28 61.51
C LEU A 484 -14.89 51.66 60.82
N ILE A 485 -13.84 51.89 60.02
CA ILE A 485 -13.73 53.12 59.21
C ILE A 485 -14.87 53.22 58.20
N GLU A 486 -15.16 52.14 57.48
CA GLU A 486 -16.27 52.12 56.52
C GLU A 486 -17.62 52.29 57.21
N GLU A 487 -17.81 51.68 58.39
CA GLU A 487 -18.98 51.88 59.23
C GLU A 487 -19.13 53.34 59.70
N CYS A 488 -18.05 53.98 60.16
CA CYS A 488 -18.04 55.40 60.51
C CYS A 488 -18.43 56.29 59.34
N LYS A 489 -17.82 56.09 58.16
CA LYS A 489 -18.11 56.91 56.97
C LYS A 489 -19.56 56.76 56.54
N LYS A 490 -20.08 55.53 56.55
CA LYS A 490 -21.49 55.26 56.25
C LYS A 490 -22.42 55.90 57.28
N THR A 491 -22.10 55.80 58.57
CA THR A 491 -22.91 56.35 59.66
C THR A 491 -22.89 57.89 59.67
N ALA A 492 -21.75 58.51 59.38
CA ALA A 492 -21.61 59.97 59.21
C ALA A 492 -22.43 60.48 58.02
N GLY A 493 -22.37 59.77 56.88
CA GLY A 493 -23.20 60.06 55.71
C GLY A 493 -24.69 59.95 56.04
N ASN A 494 -25.10 58.88 56.72
CA ASN A 494 -26.47 58.71 57.17
C ASN A 494 -26.90 59.81 58.15
N LYS A 495 -26.02 60.29 59.04
CA LYS A 495 -26.30 61.41 59.96
C LYS A 495 -26.56 62.73 59.24
N LEU A 496 -25.79 63.05 58.21
CA LEU A 496 -26.04 64.22 57.36
C LEU A 496 -27.39 64.12 56.63
N VAL A 497 -27.74 62.94 56.13
CA VAL A 497 -29.06 62.69 55.52
C VAL A 497 -30.18 62.82 56.56
N PHE A 498 -29.98 62.26 57.76
CA PHE A 498 -30.94 62.36 58.86
C PHE A 498 -31.24 63.80 59.25
N ASP A 499 -30.20 64.62 59.47
CA ASP A 499 -30.40 66.02 59.87
C ASP A 499 -31.13 66.83 58.78
N ARG A 500 -30.89 66.50 57.50
CA ARG A 500 -31.64 67.07 56.37
C ARG A 500 -33.11 66.65 56.40
N LEU A 501 -33.40 65.36 56.62
CA LEU A 501 -34.78 64.84 56.67
C LEU A 501 -35.55 65.39 57.88
N ILE A 502 -34.91 65.50 59.05
CA ILE A 502 -35.54 66.13 60.23
C ILE A 502 -35.87 67.59 59.94
N LYS A 503 -34.93 68.36 59.37
CA LYS A 503 -35.16 69.77 59.03
C LYS A 503 -36.23 69.95 57.95
N SER A 504 -36.25 69.07 56.95
CA SER A 504 -37.27 69.00 55.90
C SER A 504 -38.66 68.71 56.48
N GLY A 505 -38.76 67.70 57.34
CA GLY A 505 -40.01 67.34 58.03
C GLY A 505 -40.51 68.44 58.98
N ASP A 506 -39.61 69.10 59.72
CA ASP A 506 -39.95 70.21 60.60
C ASP A 506 -40.50 71.41 59.81
N LEU A 507 -39.90 71.72 58.64
CA LEU A 507 -40.40 72.74 57.73
C LEU A 507 -41.78 72.36 57.15
N ALA A 508 -41.98 71.10 56.79
CA ALA A 508 -43.26 70.58 56.31
C ALA A 508 -44.36 70.73 57.39
N LEU A 509 -44.04 70.46 58.67
CA LEU A 509 -44.97 70.72 59.78
C LEU A 509 -45.32 72.20 59.92
N GLN A 510 -44.35 73.11 59.81
CA GLN A 510 -44.60 74.55 59.85
C GLN A 510 -45.53 75.01 58.71
N LYS A 511 -45.39 74.40 57.53
CA LYS A 511 -46.25 74.65 56.35
C LYS A 511 -47.58 73.89 56.39
N LYS A 512 -47.84 73.09 57.44
CA LYS A 512 -49.01 72.22 57.59
C LYS A 512 -49.11 71.11 56.52
N GLU A 513 -48.01 70.75 55.89
CA GLU A 513 -47.90 69.65 54.93
C GLU A 513 -47.66 68.32 55.66
N ILE A 514 -48.71 67.80 56.29
CA ILE A 514 -48.62 66.70 57.27
C ILE A 514 -48.09 65.40 56.65
N LEU A 515 -48.55 65.04 55.45
CA LEU A 515 -48.11 63.81 54.78
C LEU A 515 -46.61 63.81 54.49
N LEU A 516 -46.09 64.95 54.01
CA LEU A 516 -44.67 65.11 53.74
C LEU A 516 -43.88 65.00 55.05
N ALA A 517 -44.32 65.66 56.11
CA ALA A 517 -43.68 65.55 57.43
C ALA A 517 -43.62 64.09 57.94
N LEU A 518 -44.73 63.34 57.83
CA LEU A 518 -44.77 61.92 58.22
C LEU A 518 -43.78 61.08 57.41
N ARG A 519 -43.70 61.32 56.09
CA ARG A 519 -42.78 60.61 55.19
C ARG A 519 -41.32 60.91 55.54
N GLU A 520 -40.97 62.18 55.69
CA GLU A 520 -39.61 62.63 55.97
C GLU A 520 -39.13 62.12 57.34
N PHE A 521 -39.94 62.22 58.39
CA PHE A 521 -39.58 61.67 59.70
C PHE A 521 -39.54 60.14 59.72
N SER A 522 -40.41 59.46 58.98
CA SER A 522 -40.35 58.00 58.85
C SER A 522 -39.09 57.55 58.13
N ALA A 523 -38.69 58.26 57.06
CA ALA A 523 -37.44 58.01 56.36
C ALA A 523 -36.23 58.28 57.27
N ALA A 524 -36.26 59.38 58.04
CA ALA A 524 -35.20 59.70 59.01
C ALA A 524 -35.04 58.59 60.05
N ARG A 525 -36.14 58.10 60.62
CA ARG A 525 -36.12 56.99 61.59
C ARG A 525 -35.53 55.71 60.99
N ASN A 526 -35.86 55.40 59.74
CA ASN A 526 -35.42 54.16 59.09
C ASN A 526 -33.91 54.16 58.76
N LEU A 527 -33.21 55.31 58.86
CA LEU A 527 -31.74 55.36 58.74
C LEU A 527 -31.03 54.64 59.91
N ASN A 528 -31.73 54.39 61.02
CA ASN A 528 -31.29 53.56 62.14
C ASN A 528 -29.87 53.88 62.65
N ILE A 529 -29.56 55.16 62.84
CA ILE A 529 -28.19 55.63 63.12
C ILE A 529 -27.76 55.27 64.53
N ASN A 530 -28.58 55.66 65.51
CA ASN A 530 -28.40 55.26 66.91
C ASN A 530 -29.71 55.40 67.68
N PHE A 531 -29.74 54.87 68.90
CA PHE A 531 -30.93 54.87 69.74
C PHE A 531 -31.54 56.28 69.93
N ASN A 532 -30.70 57.30 70.19
CA ASN A 532 -31.17 58.66 70.47
C ASN A 532 -31.77 59.36 69.24
N THR A 533 -31.12 59.25 68.07
CA THR A 533 -31.61 59.82 66.81
C THR A 533 -32.87 59.10 66.33
N ASN A 534 -32.93 57.78 66.49
CA ASN A 534 -34.15 57.02 66.22
C ASN A 534 -35.29 57.43 67.15
N GLN A 535 -35.00 57.64 68.44
CA GLN A 535 -35.98 58.13 69.41
C GLN A 535 -36.43 59.55 69.09
N GLN A 536 -35.53 60.42 68.63
CA GLN A 536 -35.84 61.78 68.17
C GLN A 536 -36.76 61.77 66.94
N ALA A 537 -36.41 60.98 65.92
CA ALA A 537 -37.23 60.84 64.72
C ALA A 537 -38.59 60.21 65.02
N GLU A 538 -38.65 59.18 65.88
CA GLU A 538 -39.91 58.59 66.33
C GLU A 538 -40.75 59.60 67.13
N GLY A 539 -40.12 60.44 67.97
CA GLY A 539 -40.79 61.53 68.67
C GLY A 539 -41.41 62.55 67.72
N LYS A 540 -40.65 63.02 66.71
CA LYS A 540 -41.14 63.93 65.67
C LYS A 540 -42.23 63.28 64.79
N LEU A 541 -42.09 62.00 64.48
CA LEU A 541 -43.08 61.22 63.75
C LEU A 541 -44.38 61.08 64.57
N ASN A 542 -44.29 60.86 65.88
CA ASN A 542 -45.44 60.84 66.79
C ASN A 542 -46.11 62.20 66.91
N GLN A 543 -45.35 63.29 66.93
CA GLN A 543 -45.90 64.64 66.87
C GLN A 543 -46.70 64.86 65.57
N ALA A 544 -46.14 64.48 64.42
CA ALA A 544 -46.82 64.56 63.12
C ALA A 544 -48.08 63.66 63.07
N ARG A 545 -48.02 62.45 63.64
CA ARG A 545 -49.19 61.55 63.78
C ARG A 545 -50.30 62.19 64.63
N GLY A 546 -49.94 62.82 65.74
CA GLY A 546 -50.89 63.54 66.61
C GLY A 546 -51.59 64.69 65.89
N MET A 547 -50.90 65.39 65.00
CA MET A 547 -51.51 66.43 64.15
C MET A 547 -52.32 65.84 62.99
N ALA A 548 -51.94 64.67 62.48
CA ALA A 548 -52.65 63.98 61.41
C ALA A 548 -53.98 63.37 61.87
N LEU A 549 -54.08 62.90 63.12
CA LEU A 549 -55.26 62.18 63.60
C LEU A 549 -56.55 63.03 63.56
N PRO A 550 -56.57 64.30 64.05
CA PRO A 550 -57.74 65.16 63.90
C PRO A 550 -58.09 65.47 62.44
N VAL A 551 -57.07 65.58 61.57
CA VAL A 551 -57.27 65.78 60.12
C VAL A 551 -57.93 64.55 59.51
N ILE A 552 -57.48 63.34 59.86
CA ILE A 552 -58.10 62.08 59.43
C ILE A 552 -59.56 62.01 59.91
N GLN A 553 -59.83 62.38 61.15
CA GLN A 553 -61.19 62.35 61.71
C GLN A 553 -62.12 63.37 61.03
N ASP A 554 -61.67 64.61 60.80
CA ASP A 554 -62.43 65.61 60.02
C ASP A 554 -62.71 65.11 58.60
N ARG A 555 -61.70 64.54 57.94
CA ARG A 555 -61.82 64.01 56.58
C ARG A 555 -62.76 62.81 56.51
N LEU A 556 -62.76 61.92 57.51
CA LEU A 556 -63.70 60.80 57.61
C LEU A 556 -65.14 61.30 57.78
N ASN A 557 -65.36 62.31 58.62
CA ASN A 557 -66.67 62.89 58.84
C ASN A 557 -67.21 63.59 57.58
N ARG A 558 -66.36 64.37 56.90
CA ARG A 558 -66.72 65.01 55.62
C ARG A 558 -67.00 63.97 54.54
N ALA A 559 -66.17 62.93 54.44
CA ALA A 559 -66.41 61.83 53.51
C ALA A 559 -67.77 61.19 53.81
N LEU A 560 -68.07 60.84 55.06
CA LEU A 560 -69.38 60.29 55.43
C LEU A 560 -70.54 61.21 55.03
N GLN A 561 -70.43 62.53 55.27
CA GLN A 561 -71.46 63.49 54.87
C GLN A 561 -71.70 63.45 53.35
N PHE A 562 -70.64 63.53 52.53
CA PHE A 562 -70.79 63.46 51.07
C PHE A 562 -71.34 62.11 50.59
N ILE A 563 -71.00 61.00 51.25
CA ILE A 563 -71.56 59.68 50.96
C ILE A 563 -73.06 59.65 51.25
N ASP A 564 -73.49 60.22 52.38
CA ASP A 564 -74.91 60.27 52.76
C ASP A 564 -75.71 61.21 51.83
N GLU A 565 -75.07 62.24 51.25
CA GLU A 565 -75.61 63.11 50.20
C GLU A 565 -75.56 62.49 48.78
N GLY A 566 -74.94 61.31 48.62
CA GLY A 566 -74.84 60.57 47.36
C GLY A 566 -73.67 60.95 46.44
N ASP A 567 -72.79 61.87 46.85
CA ASP A 567 -71.59 62.27 46.09
C ASP A 567 -70.37 61.42 46.47
N CYS A 568 -70.35 60.19 45.95
CA CYS A 568 -69.24 59.27 46.16
C CYS A 568 -67.93 59.71 45.48
N THR A 569 -67.96 60.58 44.47
CA THR A 569 -66.74 61.03 43.78
C THR A 569 -65.94 61.97 44.68
N THR A 570 -66.60 62.97 45.26
CA THR A 570 -65.98 63.89 46.23
C THR A 570 -65.64 63.20 47.54
N ALA A 571 -66.44 62.21 47.97
CA ALA A 571 -66.08 61.40 49.13
C ALA A 571 -64.78 60.61 48.90
N LYS A 572 -64.58 60.02 47.70
CA LYS A 572 -63.38 59.24 47.38
C LYS A 572 -62.10 60.06 47.50
N THR A 573 -62.09 61.35 47.13
CA THR A 573 -60.89 62.19 47.27
C THR A 573 -60.45 62.31 48.73
N PHE A 574 -61.39 62.50 49.66
CA PHE A 574 -61.09 62.52 51.10
C PHE A 574 -60.64 61.16 51.63
N LEU A 575 -61.25 60.05 51.17
CA LEU A 575 -60.84 58.69 51.55
C LEU A 575 -59.41 58.36 51.07
N THR A 576 -59.01 58.82 49.88
CA THR A 576 -57.65 58.65 49.35
C THR A 576 -56.62 59.49 50.11
N GLU A 577 -56.97 60.70 50.53
CA GLU A 577 -56.11 61.50 51.42
C GLU A 577 -55.82 60.76 52.73
N ILE A 578 -56.84 60.13 53.32
CA ILE A 578 -56.68 59.33 54.55
C ILE A 578 -55.80 58.09 54.31
N ASP A 579 -55.97 57.38 53.19
CA ASP A 579 -55.11 56.22 52.84
C ASP A 579 -53.63 56.57 52.77
N SER A 580 -53.31 57.77 52.31
CA SER A 580 -51.91 58.20 52.23
C SER A 580 -51.27 58.42 53.59
N LEU A 581 -52.08 58.77 54.62
CA LEU A 581 -51.60 59.10 55.97
C LEU A 581 -51.52 57.87 56.88
N LEU A 582 -52.46 56.93 56.79
CA LEU A 582 -52.57 55.78 57.69
C LEU A 582 -51.36 54.81 57.71
N PRO A 583 -50.61 54.57 56.62
CA PRO A 583 -49.43 53.70 56.63
C PRO A 583 -48.35 54.15 57.61
N TYR A 584 -48.33 55.44 57.95
CA TYR A 584 -47.36 55.98 58.89
C TYR A 584 -47.76 55.75 60.35
N PHE A 585 -48.95 55.23 60.65
CA PHE A 585 -49.38 54.88 62.01
C PHE A 585 -49.02 53.42 62.35
N PRO A 586 -48.56 53.13 63.58
CA PRO A 586 -48.38 51.77 64.07
C PRO A 586 -49.69 50.98 64.00
N SER A 587 -49.61 49.66 63.88
CA SER A 587 -50.77 48.75 63.73
C SER A 587 -51.79 48.82 64.87
N GLY A 588 -51.40 49.30 66.06
CA GLY A 588 -52.29 49.51 67.20
C GLY A 588 -52.90 50.93 67.32
N GLN A 589 -52.43 51.92 66.55
CA GLN A 589 -52.96 53.29 66.55
C GLN A 589 -53.83 53.55 65.31
N ALA A 590 -54.83 54.43 65.46
CA ALA A 590 -55.81 54.76 64.44
C ALA A 590 -56.63 53.54 63.92
N SER A 591 -56.84 52.53 64.77
CA SER A 591 -57.56 51.29 64.41
C SER A 591 -59.04 51.56 64.13
N GLU A 592 -59.67 52.43 64.91
CA GLU A 592 -61.05 52.87 64.73
C GLU A 592 -61.23 53.63 63.41
N GLU A 593 -60.30 54.54 63.10
CA GLU A 593 -60.27 55.30 61.84
C GLU A 593 -60.05 54.38 60.63
N ARG A 594 -59.17 53.37 60.73
CA ARG A 594 -58.99 52.35 59.69
C ARG A 594 -60.27 51.54 59.44
N GLN A 595 -60.98 51.18 60.51
CA GLN A 595 -62.23 50.43 60.41
C GLN A 595 -63.33 51.30 59.76
N LYS A 596 -63.47 52.56 60.19
CA LYS A 596 -64.40 53.53 59.60
C LYS A 596 -64.10 53.78 58.13
N LEU A 597 -62.84 54.02 57.76
CA LEU A 597 -62.39 54.19 56.38
C LEU A 597 -62.79 53.00 55.50
N THR A 598 -62.54 51.78 55.99
CA THR A 598 -62.89 50.54 55.27
C THR A 598 -64.39 50.40 55.07
N GLY A 599 -65.19 50.77 56.08
CA GLY A 599 -66.65 50.80 56.01
C GLY A 599 -67.17 51.82 54.99
N LEU A 600 -66.63 53.04 55.00
CA LEU A 600 -67.03 54.10 54.07
C LEU A 600 -66.65 53.80 52.62
N LYS A 601 -65.44 53.25 52.37
CA LYS A 601 -65.02 52.80 51.04
C LYS A 601 -65.98 51.78 50.43
N LYS A 602 -66.42 50.78 51.22
CA LYS A 602 -67.37 49.77 50.74
C LYS A 602 -68.71 50.37 50.31
N ARG A 603 -69.14 51.48 50.92
CA ARG A 603 -70.42 52.14 50.57
C ARG A 603 -70.37 52.87 49.23
N CYS A 604 -69.20 53.27 48.76
CA CYS A 604 -69.03 53.97 47.48
C CYS A 604 -68.45 53.11 46.35
N GLY A 605 -68.22 51.82 46.60
CA GLY A 605 -67.39 50.96 45.75
C GLY A 605 -66.04 51.61 45.44
#